data_AF-A0A6N6RZY9-F1
#
_entry.id   AF-A0A6N6RZY9-F1
#
_cell.length_a   1.000
_cell.length_b   1.000
_cell.length_c   1.000
_cell.angle_alpha   90.00
_cell.angle_beta   90.00
_cell.angle_gamma   90.00
#
_symmetry.space_group_name_H-M   'P 1'
#
loop_
_entity.id
_entity.type
_entity.pdbx_description
1 polymer ?
#
loop_
_entity_poly.entity_id
_entity_poly.type
_entity_poly.pdbx_seq_one_letter_code
_entity_poly.pdbx_strand_id
1 'polypeptide(L)'
;EWVIRQYDHEVQGGSVLKPLQGIHNDGPGDACIVNPVLGSRKGIIVSNGMNPRYGDIDPYHMAASAIDEALRQIIAVGGSLDQVALLDNFCWGNTNKPDRLGSLVRAAQACHDIAIAYGTPFISGKDSLNNEFVTDKETIVIPPTLLISAVSVMEDVRNAVSMDIKEPGNLVYIVGLTRAELGGSHYYHIHGYKGNNIPKVDPVLGKKIMDTLAQTTKLRVIRSCHDCSEGGLAVAAAEMAFAGGYGIILNLSAVVTEGSIQRNDTILFSESNSRFVVEIRPEHQKQFEELVKDIPCGLLGEVTTEPLLKIYGLNKKPVINENIYDLKEAWQATLRW
;
A
#
# COMPACT_ATOMS: atom_id res chain seq x y z
N GLU A 1 3.85 -13.68 -9.96
CA GLU A 1 3.69 -15.04 -9.38
C GLU A 1 4.90 -15.95 -9.47
N TRP A 2 5.54 -16.09 -10.65
CA TRP A 2 6.60 -17.07 -10.88
C TRP A 2 7.67 -17.11 -9.78
N VAL A 3 8.20 -15.94 -9.39
CA VAL A 3 9.19 -15.79 -8.31
C VAL A 3 8.67 -16.31 -6.97
N ILE A 4 7.45 -15.90 -6.57
CA ILE A 4 6.87 -16.23 -5.27
C ILE A 4 6.62 -17.74 -5.15
N ARG A 5 6.11 -18.36 -6.21
CA ARG A 5 5.78 -19.80 -6.23
C ARG A 5 6.99 -20.73 -6.27
N GLN A 6 8.22 -20.21 -6.43
CA GLN A 6 9.43 -21.02 -6.29
C GLN A 6 9.73 -21.40 -4.83
N TYR A 7 9.18 -20.66 -3.87
CA TYR A 7 9.46 -20.84 -2.46
C TYR A 7 8.27 -21.48 -1.74
N ASP A 8 8.57 -22.21 -0.67
CA ASP A 8 7.57 -22.78 0.20
C ASP A 8 6.93 -21.71 1.09
N HIS A 9 5.61 -21.81 1.29
CA HIS A 9 4.82 -20.91 2.14
C HIS A 9 4.01 -21.67 3.21
N GLU A 10 4.27 -22.96 3.43
CA GLU A 10 3.41 -23.83 4.27
C GLU A 10 4.18 -24.64 5.32
N VAL A 11 5.49 -24.81 5.16
CA VAL A 11 6.35 -25.57 6.07
C VAL A 11 6.14 -25.06 7.50
N GLN A 12 5.99 -26.01 8.43
CA GLN A 12 5.59 -25.81 9.84
C GLN A 12 4.10 -25.52 10.09
N GLY A 13 3.28 -25.33 9.04
CA GLY A 13 1.82 -25.18 9.17
C GLY A 13 1.38 -23.91 9.91
N GLY A 14 2.25 -22.90 9.97
CA GLY A 14 2.02 -21.65 10.69
C GLY A 14 1.43 -20.51 9.85
N SER A 15 1.31 -20.67 8.53
CA SER A 15 0.87 -19.58 7.65
C SER A 15 -0.61 -19.25 7.82
N VAL A 16 -0.91 -17.96 8.02
CA VAL A 16 -2.27 -17.44 8.17
C VAL A 16 -2.67 -16.64 6.93
N LEU A 17 -1.88 -15.62 6.57
CA LEU A 17 -1.99 -14.90 5.30
C LEU A 17 -0.67 -14.98 4.56
N LYS A 18 -0.77 -15.25 3.26
CA LYS A 18 0.37 -15.53 2.37
C LYS A 18 0.59 -14.36 1.41
N PRO A 19 1.73 -14.33 0.70
CA PRO A 19 2.03 -13.24 -0.23
C PRO A 19 1.03 -13.14 -1.40
N LEU A 20 0.37 -14.25 -1.75
CA LEU A 20 -0.68 -14.26 -2.76
C LEU A 20 -2.02 -14.59 -2.11
N GLN A 21 -3.02 -13.74 -2.38
CA GLN A 21 -4.35 -13.79 -1.75
C GLN A 21 -5.45 -13.95 -2.83
N GLY A 22 -6.71 -13.95 -2.40
CA GLY A 22 -7.85 -14.16 -3.29
C GLY A 22 -8.25 -15.62 -3.47
N ILE A 23 -9.33 -15.83 -4.23
CA ILE A 23 -9.98 -17.13 -4.45
C ILE A 23 -9.00 -18.20 -4.94
N HIS A 24 -8.04 -17.80 -5.78
CA HIS A 24 -7.06 -18.70 -6.40
C HIS A 24 -5.63 -18.53 -5.83
N ASN A 25 -5.45 -17.73 -4.77
CA ASN A 25 -4.14 -17.37 -4.22
C ASN A 25 -3.18 -16.86 -5.31
N ASP A 26 -3.64 -15.89 -6.08
CA ASP A 26 -3.01 -15.38 -7.29
C ASP A 26 -3.22 -13.86 -7.49
N GLY A 27 -3.86 -13.19 -6.53
CA GLY A 27 -3.79 -11.75 -6.35
C GLY A 27 -2.66 -11.36 -5.40
N PRO A 28 -2.25 -10.08 -5.38
CA PRO A 28 -1.26 -9.60 -4.41
C PRO A 28 -1.80 -9.68 -2.98
N GLY A 29 -0.91 -9.50 -2.01
CA GLY A 29 -1.27 -9.34 -0.60
C GLY A 29 -0.42 -8.26 0.03
N ASP A 30 -1.02 -7.45 0.90
CA ASP A 30 -0.34 -6.33 1.56
C ASP A 30 0.77 -6.81 2.50
N ALA A 31 0.50 -7.85 3.29
CA ALA A 31 1.44 -8.39 4.25
C ALA A 31 1.25 -9.88 4.47
N CYS A 32 2.28 -10.53 5.02
CA CYS A 32 2.19 -11.93 5.43
C CYS A 32 1.92 -12.03 6.92
N ILE A 33 1.15 -13.04 7.33
CA ILE A 33 0.89 -13.36 8.74
C ILE A 33 1.29 -14.79 9.00
N VAL A 34 2.15 -15.00 10.00
CA VAL A 34 2.55 -16.32 10.46
C VAL A 34 2.22 -16.49 11.94
N ASN A 35 1.82 -17.70 12.32
CA ASN A 35 1.62 -18.14 13.69
C ASN A 35 2.80 -19.04 14.10
N PRO A 36 3.87 -18.48 14.67
CA PRO A 36 5.09 -19.23 14.96
C PRO A 36 4.93 -20.22 16.11
N VAL A 37 3.90 -20.08 16.95
CA VAL A 37 3.65 -20.94 18.12
C VAL A 37 2.29 -21.60 17.95
N LEU A 38 2.28 -22.81 17.38
CA LEU A 38 1.06 -23.57 17.15
C LEU A 38 0.21 -23.71 18.43
N GLY A 39 -1.09 -23.47 18.31
CA GLY A 39 -2.03 -23.42 19.44
C GLY A 39 -2.15 -22.05 20.11
N SER A 40 -1.20 -21.14 19.89
CA SER A 40 -1.38 -19.72 20.21
C SER A 40 -2.35 -19.07 19.22
N ARG A 41 -3.05 -18.02 19.68
CA ARG A 41 -3.78 -17.13 18.78
C ARG A 41 -2.92 -15.98 18.27
N LYS A 42 -1.76 -15.73 18.88
CA LYS A 42 -0.88 -14.66 18.45
C LYS A 42 -0.18 -15.00 17.14
N GLY A 43 0.02 -13.99 16.30
CA GLY A 43 0.78 -14.09 15.08
C GLY A 43 1.80 -12.96 14.95
N ILE A 44 2.66 -13.09 13.95
CA ILE A 44 3.59 -12.06 13.51
C ILE A 44 3.18 -11.65 12.10
N ILE A 45 3.02 -10.34 11.92
CA ILE A 45 2.79 -9.72 10.61
C ILE A 45 4.15 -9.22 10.11
N VAL A 46 4.43 -9.44 8.82
CA VAL A 46 5.60 -8.90 8.13
C VAL A 46 5.16 -8.18 6.87
N SER A 47 5.54 -6.92 6.73
CA SER A 47 5.25 -6.06 5.56
C SER A 47 6.49 -5.30 5.11
N ASN A 48 6.44 -4.73 3.91
CA ASN A 48 7.57 -4.03 3.31
C ASN A 48 7.12 -2.83 2.49
N GLY A 49 7.80 -1.69 2.62
CA GLY A 49 7.60 -0.52 1.79
C GLY A 49 8.89 -0.08 1.10
N MET A 50 8.78 0.34 -0.16
CA MET A 50 9.96 0.70 -0.97
C MET A 50 9.56 1.52 -2.21
N ASN A 51 10.00 2.79 -2.28
CA ASN A 51 9.56 3.72 -3.33
C ASN A 51 10.75 4.36 -4.10
N PRO A 52 11.61 3.62 -4.82
CA PRO A 52 12.89 4.13 -5.30
C PRO A 52 12.77 5.31 -6.28
N ARG A 53 11.69 5.39 -7.08
CA ARG A 53 11.43 6.52 -8.00
C ARG A 53 11.18 7.85 -7.27
N TYR A 54 10.74 7.78 -6.01
CA TYR A 54 10.60 8.97 -5.18
C TYR A 54 11.98 9.50 -4.79
N GLY A 55 12.97 8.60 -4.63
CA GLY A 55 14.37 8.94 -4.34
C GLY A 55 15.05 9.74 -5.45
N ASP A 56 14.60 9.58 -6.69
CA ASP A 56 15.05 10.38 -7.85
C ASP A 56 14.57 11.85 -7.83
N ILE A 57 13.68 12.17 -6.88
CA ILE A 57 13.14 13.52 -6.66
C ILE A 57 13.54 14.02 -5.28
N ASP A 58 13.19 13.28 -4.23
CA ASP A 58 13.41 13.65 -2.84
C ASP A 58 13.59 12.40 -1.92
N PRO A 59 14.83 12.11 -1.49
CA PRO A 59 15.14 10.98 -0.60
C PRO A 59 14.45 11.03 0.77
N TYR A 60 14.11 12.21 1.29
CA TYR A 60 13.37 12.31 2.55
C TYR A 60 11.94 11.78 2.35
N HIS A 61 11.25 12.26 1.31
CA HIS A 61 9.89 11.83 1.02
C HIS A 61 9.82 10.38 0.53
N MET A 62 10.85 9.89 -0.17
CA MET A 62 11.03 8.48 -0.48
C MET A 62 11.02 7.60 0.79
N ALA A 63 11.88 7.93 1.75
CA ALA A 63 11.99 7.18 3.00
C ALA A 63 10.71 7.28 3.84
N ALA A 64 10.11 8.47 3.92
CA ALA A 64 8.85 8.67 4.62
C ALA A 64 7.72 7.81 4.03
N SER A 65 7.55 7.83 2.70
CA SER A 65 6.53 7.01 2.03
C SER A 65 6.77 5.51 2.22
N ALA A 66 8.03 5.05 2.15
CA ALA A 66 8.37 3.64 2.40
C ALA A 66 8.02 3.19 3.83
N ILE A 67 8.22 4.04 4.84
CA ILE A 67 7.80 3.74 6.21
C ILE A 67 6.28 3.72 6.32
N ASP A 68 5.59 4.73 5.78
CA ASP A 68 4.13 4.80 5.78
C ASP A 68 3.50 3.57 5.10
N GLU A 69 4.02 3.16 3.95
CA GLU A 69 3.56 1.99 3.20
C GLU A 69 3.74 0.69 3.99
N ALA A 70 4.92 0.44 4.56
CA ALA A 70 5.14 -0.72 5.40
C ALA A 70 4.15 -0.77 6.57
N LEU A 71 3.89 0.37 7.22
CA LEU A 71 2.90 0.48 8.30
C LEU A 71 1.46 0.32 7.80
N ARG A 72 1.09 0.89 6.65
CA ARG A 72 -0.24 0.73 6.05
C ARG A 72 -0.54 -0.73 5.81
N GLN A 73 0.40 -1.48 5.24
CA GLN A 73 0.24 -2.91 4.99
C GLN A 73 0.00 -3.72 6.28
N ILE A 74 0.64 -3.35 7.42
CA ILE A 74 0.32 -3.95 8.73
C ILE A 74 -1.16 -3.73 9.10
N ILE A 75 -1.65 -2.51 8.89
CA ILE A 75 -3.05 -2.15 9.21
C ILE A 75 -4.03 -2.83 8.26
N ALA A 76 -3.72 -2.90 6.96
CA ALA A 76 -4.57 -3.50 5.93
C ALA A 76 -4.90 -4.96 6.25
N VAL A 77 -3.95 -5.71 6.82
CA VAL A 77 -4.17 -7.10 7.22
C VAL A 77 -4.76 -7.29 8.63
N GLY A 78 -5.16 -6.20 9.28
CA GLY A 78 -5.80 -6.21 10.60
C GLY A 78 -4.86 -6.09 11.80
N GLY A 79 -3.63 -5.63 11.58
CA GLY A 79 -2.67 -5.29 12.63
C GLY A 79 -2.98 -3.96 13.33
N SER A 80 -2.02 -3.51 14.15
CA SER A 80 -2.08 -2.23 14.86
C SER A 80 -0.68 -1.70 15.10
N LEU A 81 -0.53 -0.37 15.24
CA LEU A 81 0.77 0.26 15.53
C LEU A 81 1.33 -0.05 16.93
N ASP A 82 0.51 -0.56 17.86
CA ASP A 82 0.85 -0.77 19.27
C ASP A 82 2.11 -1.62 19.52
N GLN A 83 2.39 -2.58 18.63
CA GLN A 83 3.54 -3.51 18.75
C GLN A 83 4.27 -3.69 17.43
N VAL A 84 4.59 -2.58 16.77
CA VAL A 84 5.37 -2.56 15.52
C VAL A 84 6.81 -2.18 15.79
N ALA A 85 7.74 -2.85 15.10
CA ALA A 85 9.12 -2.45 14.98
C ALA A 85 9.52 -2.38 13.50
N LEU A 86 10.43 -1.46 13.18
CA LEU A 86 10.93 -1.20 11.84
C LEU A 86 12.34 -1.76 11.67
N LEU A 87 12.66 -2.08 10.41
CA LEU A 87 14.00 -2.39 9.95
C LEU A 87 14.31 -1.60 8.69
N ASP A 88 15.52 -1.07 8.59
CA ASP A 88 16.00 -0.30 7.45
C ASP A 88 17.10 -1.04 6.66
N ASN A 89 17.00 -1.03 5.34
CA ASN A 89 18.06 -1.52 4.45
C ASN A 89 18.43 -0.44 3.44
N PHE A 90 19.49 0.30 3.72
CA PHE A 90 20.01 1.36 2.86
C PHE A 90 20.88 0.79 1.73
N CYS A 91 20.56 1.14 0.49
CA CYS A 91 21.37 0.84 -0.69
C CYS A 91 21.75 2.14 -1.38
N TRP A 92 23.02 2.54 -1.28
CA TRP A 92 23.50 3.83 -1.76
C TRP A 92 24.78 3.73 -2.60
N GLY A 93 25.02 4.75 -3.42
CA GLY A 93 26.29 4.94 -4.13
C GLY A 93 27.44 5.34 -3.20
N ASN A 94 28.59 5.73 -3.77
CA ASN A 94 29.75 6.15 -2.99
C ASN A 94 29.52 7.50 -2.28
N THR A 95 29.49 7.44 -0.94
CA THR A 95 29.15 8.53 -0.03
C THR A 95 30.29 9.51 0.23
N ASN A 96 31.46 9.34 -0.40
CA ASN A 96 32.48 10.40 -0.44
C ASN A 96 32.05 11.57 -1.33
N LYS A 97 31.04 11.38 -2.20
CA LYS A 97 30.49 12.48 -3.01
C LYS A 97 29.39 13.22 -2.22
N PRO A 98 29.44 14.57 -2.11
CA PRO A 98 28.51 15.33 -1.27
C PRO A 98 27.03 15.17 -1.62
N ASP A 99 26.69 15.03 -2.89
CA ASP A 99 25.33 14.82 -3.38
C ASP A 99 24.72 13.50 -2.86
N ARG A 100 25.53 12.44 -2.85
CA ARG A 100 25.12 11.11 -2.38
C ARG A 100 25.08 11.02 -0.86
N LEU A 101 26.05 11.64 -0.18
CA LEU A 101 26.02 11.75 1.27
C LEU A 101 24.81 12.57 1.73
N GLY A 102 24.55 13.69 1.07
CA GLY A 102 23.39 14.55 1.36
C GLY A 102 22.07 13.80 1.20
N SER A 103 21.91 13.01 0.13
CA SER A 103 20.70 12.22 -0.06
C SER A 103 20.54 11.13 1.00
N LEU A 104 21.63 10.48 1.44
CA LEU A 104 21.60 9.50 2.54
C LEU A 104 21.16 10.15 3.86
N VAL A 105 21.73 11.32 4.19
CA VAL A 105 21.37 12.09 5.40
C VAL A 105 19.89 12.46 5.37
N ARG A 106 19.36 12.88 4.22
CA ARG A 106 17.93 13.19 4.07
C ARG A 106 17.03 11.98 4.33
N ALA A 107 17.39 10.81 3.82
CA ALA A 107 16.64 9.58 4.08
C ALA A 107 16.70 9.18 5.56
N ALA A 108 17.87 9.25 6.19
CA ALA A 108 18.03 8.98 7.63
C ALA A 108 17.23 9.96 8.51
N GLN A 109 17.15 11.24 8.13
CA GLN A 109 16.31 12.22 8.82
C GLN A 109 14.83 11.85 8.77
N ALA A 110 14.33 11.39 7.62
CA ALA A 110 12.96 10.90 7.51
C ALA A 110 12.73 9.66 8.38
N CYS A 111 13.68 8.71 8.44
CA CYS A 111 13.58 7.58 9.35
C CYS A 111 13.40 8.02 10.81
N HIS A 112 14.19 8.98 11.28
CA HIS A 112 14.04 9.56 12.61
C HIS A 112 12.65 10.20 12.80
N ASP A 113 12.27 11.13 11.93
CA ASP A 113 11.09 11.96 12.13
C ASP A 113 9.80 11.13 12.07
N ILE A 114 9.72 10.19 11.12
CA ILE A 114 8.54 9.34 10.91
C ILE A 114 8.44 8.26 11.98
N ALA A 115 9.55 7.62 12.39
CA ALA A 115 9.54 6.65 13.48
C ALA A 115 9.06 7.27 14.80
N ILE A 116 9.53 8.48 15.12
CA ILE A 116 9.09 9.22 16.31
C ILE A 116 7.61 9.56 16.21
N ALA A 117 7.14 10.06 15.06
CA ALA A 117 5.76 10.46 14.89
C ALA A 117 4.76 9.29 14.96
N TYR A 118 5.10 8.13 14.38
CA TYR A 118 4.27 6.93 14.45
C TYR A 118 4.46 6.13 15.75
N GLY A 119 5.54 6.38 16.50
CA GLY A 119 5.89 5.61 17.70
C GLY A 119 6.40 4.20 17.37
N THR A 120 7.11 4.03 16.25
CA THR A 120 7.54 2.73 15.73
C THR A 120 9.08 2.69 15.62
N PRO A 121 9.79 2.02 16.57
CA PRO A 121 11.24 2.09 16.63
C PRO A 121 11.91 1.22 15.56
N PHE A 122 13.04 1.68 15.02
CA PHE A 122 13.98 0.84 14.30
C PHE A 122 14.75 -0.04 15.28
N ILE A 123 14.72 -1.37 15.10
CA ILE A 123 15.39 -2.33 15.99
C ILE A 123 16.58 -3.04 15.35
N SER A 124 16.69 -2.96 14.03
CA SER A 124 17.75 -3.58 13.24
C SER A 124 17.82 -2.89 11.89
N GLY A 125 18.96 -2.95 11.22
CA GLY A 125 19.10 -2.45 9.88
C GLY A 125 20.42 -2.87 9.24
N LYS A 126 20.62 -2.47 7.99
CA LYS A 126 21.87 -2.68 7.26
C LYS A 126 22.07 -1.58 6.23
N ASP A 127 23.32 -1.25 5.97
CA ASP A 127 23.73 -0.43 4.84
C ASP A 127 24.58 -1.23 3.84
N SER A 128 24.36 -0.95 2.57
CA SER A 128 25.19 -1.33 1.45
C SER A 128 25.55 -0.03 0.73
N LEU A 129 26.81 0.41 0.87
CA LEU A 129 27.34 1.63 0.27
C LEU A 129 28.29 1.30 -0.88
N ASN A 130 28.58 2.30 -1.71
CA ASN A 130 29.41 2.15 -2.93
C ASN A 130 28.79 1.23 -3.99
N ASN A 131 27.46 1.19 -4.08
CA ASN A 131 26.76 0.52 -5.17
C ASN A 131 26.87 1.35 -6.46
N GLU A 132 28.05 1.27 -7.06
CA GLU A 132 28.36 1.86 -8.35
C GLU A 132 29.24 0.91 -9.16
N PHE A 133 29.03 0.91 -10.48
CA PHE A 133 29.82 0.13 -11.42
C PHE A 133 30.58 1.10 -12.34
N VAL A 134 31.90 1.02 -12.30
CA VAL A 134 32.77 1.87 -13.11
C VAL A 134 33.18 1.11 -14.36
N THR A 135 32.90 1.71 -15.53
CA THR A 135 33.37 1.26 -16.83
C THR A 135 34.38 2.26 -17.39
N ASP A 136 35.05 1.91 -18.49
CA ASP A 136 35.94 2.83 -19.21
C ASP A 136 35.23 4.08 -19.74
N LYS A 137 33.90 4.07 -19.85
CA LYS A 137 33.09 5.14 -20.45
C LYS A 137 32.33 5.98 -19.42
N GLU A 138 31.84 5.34 -18.37
CA GLU A 138 30.94 5.96 -17.39
C GLU A 138 30.93 5.22 -16.05
N THR A 139 30.41 5.90 -15.03
CA THR A 139 30.05 5.29 -13.74
C THR A 139 28.53 5.15 -13.67
N ILE A 140 28.06 3.91 -13.61
CA ILE A 140 26.65 3.59 -13.40
C ILE A 140 26.41 3.53 -11.89
N VAL A 141 25.43 4.27 -11.40
CA VAL A 141 25.13 4.38 -9.97
C VAL A 141 23.70 3.92 -9.75
N ILE A 142 23.45 3.12 -8.72
CA ILE A 142 22.07 2.78 -8.37
C ILE A 142 21.32 4.05 -7.90
N PRO A 143 19.99 4.09 -8.06
CA PRO A 143 19.20 5.11 -7.40
C PRO A 143 19.28 4.96 -5.87
N PRO A 144 19.20 6.06 -5.10
CA PRO A 144 18.79 6.05 -3.69
C PRO A 144 17.69 5.03 -3.44
N THR A 145 17.99 3.97 -2.70
CA THR A 145 17.03 2.89 -2.44
C THR A 145 17.03 2.57 -0.94
N LEU A 146 15.84 2.58 -0.36
CA LEU A 146 15.61 2.21 1.03
C LEU A 146 14.44 1.25 1.08
N LEU A 147 14.72 0.02 1.50
CA LEU A 147 13.69 -0.95 1.86
C LEU A 147 13.41 -0.82 3.35
N ILE A 148 12.15 -0.56 3.69
CA ILE A 148 11.66 -0.60 5.05
C ILE A 148 10.89 -1.90 5.24
N SER A 149 11.27 -2.69 6.21
CA SER A 149 10.46 -3.82 6.68
C SER A 149 9.82 -3.47 8.00
N ALA A 150 8.56 -3.82 8.18
CA ALA A 150 7.88 -3.72 9.47
C ALA A 150 7.50 -5.11 9.97
N VAL A 151 7.69 -5.33 11.27
CA VAL A 151 7.23 -6.53 11.97
C VAL A 151 6.27 -6.12 13.08
N SER A 152 5.14 -6.80 13.18
CA SER A 152 4.12 -6.52 14.19
C SER A 152 3.66 -7.78 14.88
N VAL A 153 3.35 -7.68 16.17
CA VAL A 153 2.59 -8.73 16.86
C VAL A 153 1.10 -8.52 16.62
N MET A 154 0.40 -9.57 16.19
CA MET A 154 -1.06 -9.63 16.14
C MET A 154 -1.55 -10.49 17.30
N GLU A 155 -2.44 -9.97 18.15
CA GLU A 155 -2.92 -10.70 19.32
C GLU A 155 -3.81 -11.91 18.97
N ASP A 156 -4.54 -11.84 17.85
CA ASP A 156 -5.40 -12.92 17.38
C ASP A 156 -5.44 -12.99 15.86
N VAL A 157 -4.77 -14.00 15.29
CA VAL A 157 -4.69 -14.27 13.85
C VAL A 157 -6.05 -14.48 13.18
N ARG A 158 -7.10 -14.77 13.95
CA ARG A 158 -8.46 -14.89 13.40
C ARG A 158 -9.05 -13.53 13.02
N ASN A 159 -8.44 -12.43 13.45
CA ASN A 159 -8.79 -11.06 13.04
C ASN A 159 -8.13 -10.65 11.72
N ALA A 160 -7.33 -11.52 11.11
CA ALA A 160 -6.69 -11.24 9.83
C ALA A 160 -7.72 -10.81 8.76
N VAL A 161 -7.36 -9.78 8.02
CA VAL A 161 -8.12 -9.24 6.88
C VAL A 161 -7.26 -9.44 5.64
N SER A 162 -7.87 -9.86 4.54
CA SER A 162 -7.20 -9.98 3.24
C SER A 162 -7.79 -8.96 2.27
N MET A 163 -7.04 -8.63 1.23
CA MET A 163 -7.42 -7.54 0.30
C MET A 163 -8.54 -7.89 -0.67
N ASP A 164 -8.76 -9.16 -0.96
CA ASP A 164 -9.70 -9.59 -2.00
C ASP A 164 -11.15 -9.29 -1.59
N ILE A 165 -11.91 -8.71 -2.53
CA ILE A 165 -13.34 -8.43 -2.33
C ILE A 165 -14.10 -9.73 -2.05
N LYS A 166 -15.05 -9.66 -1.12
CA LYS A 166 -15.67 -10.86 -0.56
C LYS A 166 -17.07 -11.14 -1.08
N GLU A 167 -17.90 -10.12 -1.29
CA GLU A 167 -19.32 -10.36 -1.56
C GLU A 167 -20.02 -9.23 -2.34
N PRO A 168 -20.77 -9.55 -3.40
CA PRO A 168 -21.64 -8.59 -4.09
C PRO A 168 -22.65 -7.90 -3.16
N GLY A 169 -22.88 -6.61 -3.40
CA GLY A 169 -23.73 -5.76 -2.56
C GLY A 169 -23.00 -5.15 -1.35
N ASN A 170 -21.76 -5.57 -1.05
CA ASN A 170 -20.95 -4.87 -0.06
C ASN A 170 -20.56 -3.47 -0.55
N LEU A 171 -20.42 -2.55 0.41
CA LEU A 171 -20.05 -1.17 0.16
C LEU A 171 -18.53 -1.02 0.12
N VAL A 172 -18.03 -0.20 -0.79
CA VAL A 172 -16.60 0.09 -0.96
C VAL A 172 -16.32 1.55 -0.60
N TYR A 173 -15.39 1.76 0.32
CA TYR A 173 -14.95 3.07 0.79
C TYR A 173 -13.50 3.32 0.42
N ILE A 174 -13.16 4.60 0.20
CA ILE A 174 -11.78 5.10 0.29
C ILE A 174 -11.60 5.78 1.64
N VAL A 175 -10.50 5.47 2.30
CA VAL A 175 -10.05 6.15 3.52
C VAL A 175 -8.74 6.86 3.21
N GLY A 176 -8.60 8.09 3.71
CA GLY A 176 -7.45 8.96 3.49
C GLY A 176 -7.65 10.00 2.40
N LEU A 177 -6.69 10.91 2.28
CA LEU A 177 -6.78 12.11 1.45
C LEU A 177 -6.00 11.93 0.14
N THR A 178 -6.64 12.20 -1.00
CA THR A 178 -5.98 12.22 -2.30
C THR A 178 -5.47 13.61 -2.63
N ARG A 179 -4.17 13.75 -2.90
CA ARG A 179 -3.55 15.00 -3.35
C ARG A 179 -3.14 14.87 -4.81
N ALA A 180 -2.83 15.99 -5.47
CA ALA A 180 -2.37 16.00 -6.86
C ALA A 180 -0.88 15.62 -6.99
N GLU A 181 -0.49 14.48 -6.43
CA GLU A 181 0.90 14.06 -6.22
C GLU A 181 1.28 12.88 -7.12
N LEU A 182 1.53 13.17 -8.40
CA LEU A 182 1.94 12.17 -9.40
C LEU A 182 3.47 12.10 -9.59
N GLY A 183 4.26 12.92 -8.89
CA GLY A 183 5.71 12.92 -8.99
C GLY A 183 6.32 11.60 -8.53
N GLY A 184 7.06 10.93 -9.41
CA GLY A 184 7.65 9.62 -9.16
C GLY A 184 6.67 8.45 -9.34
N SER A 185 5.40 8.72 -9.66
CA SER A 185 4.37 7.68 -9.78
C SER A 185 4.60 6.73 -10.93
N HIS A 186 4.04 5.53 -10.80
CA HIS A 186 4.02 4.54 -11.88
C HIS A 186 3.30 5.09 -13.13
N TYR A 187 2.22 5.85 -12.95
CA TYR A 187 1.48 6.46 -14.05
C TYR A 187 2.34 7.45 -14.85
N TYR A 188 3.10 8.32 -14.19
CA TYR A 188 4.04 9.20 -14.90
C TYR A 188 5.18 8.41 -15.55
N HIS A 189 5.70 7.39 -14.88
CA HIS A 189 6.77 6.56 -15.42
C HIS A 189 6.41 5.91 -16.77
N ILE A 190 5.23 5.28 -16.88
CA ILE A 190 4.80 4.63 -18.13
C ILE A 190 4.53 5.63 -19.27
N HIS A 191 4.33 6.91 -18.95
CA HIS A 191 4.18 8.00 -19.91
C HIS A 191 5.50 8.75 -20.18
N GLY A 192 6.63 8.30 -19.63
CA GLY A 192 7.93 8.94 -19.81
C GLY A 192 8.13 10.24 -19.02
N TYR A 193 7.30 10.48 -18.00
CA TYR A 193 7.40 11.62 -17.11
C TYR A 193 7.97 11.21 -15.74
N LYS A 194 8.69 12.13 -15.11
CA LYS A 194 9.07 12.02 -13.68
C LYS A 194 8.09 12.80 -12.80
N GLY A 195 7.76 14.03 -13.20
CA GLY A 195 7.05 14.98 -12.36
C GLY A 195 7.90 15.48 -11.18
N ASN A 196 7.38 16.47 -10.46
CA ASN A 196 8.07 17.08 -9.31
C ASN A 196 7.23 17.08 -8.03
N ASN A 197 5.91 16.90 -8.12
CA ASN A 197 5.04 16.89 -6.95
C ASN A 197 4.95 15.47 -6.36
N ILE A 198 5.99 15.11 -5.60
CA ILE A 198 6.12 13.83 -4.92
C ILE A 198 5.09 13.65 -3.79
N PRO A 199 4.56 12.43 -3.55
CA PRO A 199 3.73 12.15 -2.38
C PRO A 199 4.43 12.50 -1.07
N LYS A 200 3.71 13.18 -0.16
CA LYS A 200 4.22 13.55 1.16
C LYS A 200 3.40 12.93 2.27
N VAL A 201 4.08 12.34 3.25
CA VAL A 201 3.45 11.79 4.45
C VAL A 201 3.09 12.94 5.39
N ASP A 202 1.83 13.00 5.79
CA ASP A 202 1.37 13.73 6.98
C ASP A 202 1.28 12.71 8.12
N PRO A 203 2.29 12.62 9.00
CA PRO A 203 2.34 11.53 9.98
C PRO A 203 1.29 11.68 11.08
N VAL A 204 0.77 12.89 11.32
CA VAL A 204 -0.29 13.11 12.31
C VAL A 204 -1.61 12.55 11.78
N LEU A 205 -1.96 12.91 10.54
CA LEU A 205 -3.15 12.38 9.88
C LEU A 205 -3.02 10.87 9.62
N GLY A 206 -1.87 10.42 9.12
CA GLY A 206 -1.61 9.02 8.80
C GLY A 206 -1.71 8.13 10.03
N LYS A 207 -1.10 8.53 11.16
CA LYS A 207 -1.24 7.80 12.43
C LYS A 207 -2.70 7.74 12.87
N LYS A 208 -3.44 8.85 12.80
CA LYS A 208 -4.87 8.88 13.15
C LYS A 208 -5.69 7.90 12.30
N ILE A 209 -5.46 7.89 10.98
CA ILE A 209 -6.13 6.95 10.05
C ILE A 209 -5.82 5.49 10.44
N MET A 210 -4.54 5.17 10.63
CA MET A 210 -4.08 3.82 10.96
C MET A 210 -4.64 3.33 12.31
N ASP A 211 -4.62 4.18 13.35
CA ASP A 211 -5.18 3.85 14.66
C ASP A 211 -6.69 3.61 14.58
N THR A 212 -7.43 4.47 13.85
CA THR A 212 -8.87 4.32 13.65
C THR A 212 -9.21 3.04 12.87
N LEU A 213 -8.48 2.71 11.81
CA LEU A 213 -8.70 1.48 11.04
C LEU A 213 -8.35 0.23 11.83
N ALA A 214 -7.29 0.25 12.64
CA ALA A 214 -6.95 -0.85 13.54
C ALA A 214 -8.08 -1.12 14.54
N GLN A 215 -8.65 -0.07 15.14
CA GLN A 215 -9.80 -0.19 16.05
C GLN A 215 -11.05 -0.71 15.34
N THR A 216 -11.32 -0.21 14.14
CA THR A 216 -12.47 -0.62 13.32
C THR A 216 -12.37 -2.09 12.92
N THR A 217 -11.18 -2.56 12.58
CA THR A 217 -10.92 -3.97 12.25
C THR A 217 -11.11 -4.89 13.46
N LYS A 218 -10.67 -4.46 14.66
CA LYS A 218 -10.91 -5.19 15.92
C LYS A 218 -12.41 -5.41 16.19
N LEU A 219 -13.28 -4.50 15.72
CA LEU A 219 -14.74 -4.61 15.83
C LEU A 219 -15.39 -5.48 14.74
N ARG A 220 -14.61 -6.10 13.85
CA ARG A 220 -15.09 -6.98 12.74
C ARG A 220 -16.03 -6.27 11.75
N VAL A 221 -15.91 -4.95 11.64
CA VAL A 221 -16.69 -4.13 10.71
C VAL A 221 -16.14 -4.24 9.28
N ILE A 222 -14.80 -4.25 9.17
CA ILE A 222 -14.07 -4.31 7.90
C ILE A 222 -14.07 -5.76 7.37
N ARG A 223 -14.44 -5.91 6.10
CA ARG A 223 -14.57 -7.21 5.45
C ARG A 223 -13.36 -7.56 4.57
N SER A 224 -12.86 -6.59 3.81
CA SER A 224 -11.56 -6.62 3.14
C SER A 224 -10.94 -5.22 3.20
N CYS A 225 -9.61 -5.16 3.11
CA CYS A 225 -8.87 -3.91 3.11
C CYS A 225 -7.60 -4.06 2.29
N HIS A 226 -7.30 -3.06 1.48
CA HIS A 226 -6.08 -2.98 0.68
C HIS A 226 -5.51 -1.57 0.78
N ASP A 227 -4.19 -1.44 0.86
CA ASP A 227 -3.53 -0.14 0.83
C ASP A 227 -3.54 0.48 -0.58
N CYS A 228 -3.41 1.80 -0.68
CA CYS A 228 -3.18 2.47 -1.97
C CYS A 228 -1.71 2.85 -2.10
N SER A 229 -0.96 2.07 -2.86
CA SER A 229 0.47 2.27 -3.16
C SER A 229 0.67 2.64 -4.64
N GLU A 230 1.59 1.99 -5.35
CA GLU A 230 1.91 2.22 -6.75
C GLU A 230 0.68 2.05 -7.65
N GLY A 231 0.47 3.03 -8.54
CA GLY A 231 -0.71 3.05 -9.42
C GLY A 231 -2.00 3.52 -8.75
N GLY A 232 -1.99 3.79 -7.43
CA GLY A 232 -3.06 4.48 -6.72
C GLY A 232 -4.38 3.70 -6.64
N LEU A 233 -5.48 4.44 -6.54
CA LEU A 233 -6.83 3.89 -6.33
C LEU A 233 -7.23 2.93 -7.45
N ALA A 234 -6.87 3.22 -8.71
CA ALA A 234 -7.28 2.40 -9.84
C ALA A 234 -6.68 0.99 -9.77
N VAL A 235 -5.39 0.89 -9.43
CA VAL A 235 -4.69 -0.39 -9.33
C VAL A 235 -5.16 -1.15 -8.09
N ALA A 236 -5.24 -0.51 -6.92
CA ALA A 236 -5.76 -1.14 -5.71
C ALA A 236 -7.17 -1.72 -5.92
N ALA A 237 -8.09 -0.95 -6.54
CA ALA A 237 -9.44 -1.44 -6.83
C ALA A 237 -9.45 -2.61 -7.83
N ALA A 238 -8.57 -2.61 -8.84
CA ALA A 238 -8.43 -3.71 -9.77
C ALA A 238 -7.92 -4.98 -9.07
N GLU A 239 -6.88 -4.85 -8.25
CA GLU A 239 -6.28 -5.94 -7.48
C GLU A 239 -7.30 -6.59 -6.55
N MET A 240 -8.03 -5.78 -5.79
CA MET A 240 -9.12 -6.23 -4.94
C MET A 240 -10.21 -6.99 -5.72
N ALA A 241 -10.62 -6.46 -6.88
CA ALA A 241 -11.67 -7.05 -7.71
C ALA A 241 -11.26 -8.40 -8.30
N PHE A 242 -10.11 -8.47 -8.98
CA PHE A 242 -9.72 -9.69 -9.68
C PHE A 242 -9.24 -10.83 -8.77
N ALA A 243 -8.77 -10.50 -7.57
CA ALA A 243 -8.44 -11.52 -6.57
C ALA A 243 -9.71 -12.08 -5.91
N GLY A 244 -10.70 -11.21 -5.71
CA GLY A 244 -12.02 -11.58 -5.18
C GLY A 244 -12.94 -12.24 -6.20
N GLY A 245 -12.65 -12.13 -7.50
CA GLY A 245 -13.48 -12.70 -8.56
C GLY A 245 -14.83 -12.00 -8.76
N TYR A 246 -14.99 -10.79 -8.22
CA TYR A 246 -16.20 -9.98 -8.29
C TYR A 246 -15.89 -8.61 -8.92
N GLY A 247 -16.89 -8.01 -9.57
CA GLY A 247 -16.75 -6.65 -10.09
C GLY A 247 -16.91 -5.60 -9.01
N ILE A 248 -16.59 -4.36 -9.37
CA ILE A 248 -16.76 -3.20 -8.49
C ILE A 248 -17.25 -2.03 -9.34
N ILE A 249 -18.24 -1.30 -8.82
CA ILE A 249 -18.67 -0.01 -9.36
C ILE A 249 -18.21 1.08 -8.40
N LEU A 250 -17.43 2.05 -8.90
CA LEU A 250 -16.90 3.18 -8.13
C LEU A 250 -17.23 4.53 -8.78
N ASN A 251 -17.31 5.58 -7.97
CA ASN A 251 -17.48 6.96 -8.43
C ASN A 251 -16.40 7.88 -7.85
N LEU A 252 -15.61 8.50 -8.72
CA LEU A 252 -14.51 9.39 -8.33
C LEU A 252 -14.98 10.66 -7.62
N SER A 253 -16.25 11.06 -7.77
CA SER A 253 -16.78 12.23 -7.03
C SER A 253 -16.84 12.01 -5.52
N ALA A 254 -16.75 10.76 -5.06
CA ALA A 254 -16.73 10.42 -3.64
C ALA A 254 -15.31 10.36 -3.05
N VAL A 255 -14.26 10.47 -3.88
CA VAL A 255 -12.89 10.50 -3.38
C VAL A 255 -12.65 11.80 -2.61
N VAL A 256 -12.15 11.69 -1.39
CA VAL A 256 -11.79 12.87 -0.59
C VAL A 256 -10.47 13.43 -1.10
N THR A 257 -10.48 14.69 -1.55
CA THR A 257 -9.30 15.35 -2.15
C THR A 257 -8.83 16.55 -1.34
N GLU A 258 -7.52 16.81 -1.35
CA GLU A 258 -6.99 18.09 -0.88
C GLU A 258 -7.20 19.14 -1.98
N GLY A 259 -8.00 20.16 -1.66
CA GLY A 259 -8.41 21.14 -2.66
C GLY A 259 -9.25 20.52 -3.78
N SER A 260 -9.24 21.18 -4.94
CA SER A 260 -10.10 20.84 -6.08
C SER A 260 -9.29 20.18 -7.19
N ILE A 261 -9.31 18.85 -7.25
CA ILE A 261 -8.69 18.07 -8.33
C ILE A 261 -9.72 17.86 -9.43
N GLN A 262 -9.47 18.42 -10.62
CA GLN A 262 -10.41 18.40 -11.75
C GLN A 262 -10.12 17.30 -12.78
N ARG A 263 -9.14 16.45 -12.51
CA ARG A 263 -8.58 15.47 -13.44
C ARG A 263 -8.81 14.05 -12.92
N ASN A 264 -9.54 13.25 -13.69
CA ASN A 264 -9.86 11.86 -13.33
C ASN A 264 -8.59 11.02 -13.17
N ASP A 265 -7.62 11.17 -14.09
CA ASP A 265 -6.34 10.46 -14.04
C ASP A 265 -5.53 10.82 -12.79
N THR A 266 -5.54 12.08 -12.36
CA THR A 266 -4.91 12.46 -11.08
C THR A 266 -5.57 11.78 -9.89
N ILE A 267 -6.91 11.69 -9.85
CA ILE A 267 -7.60 11.01 -8.73
C ILE A 267 -7.33 9.51 -8.75
N LEU A 268 -7.35 8.89 -9.93
CA LEU A 268 -7.13 7.46 -10.13
C LEU A 268 -5.72 7.02 -9.73
N PHE A 269 -4.71 7.78 -10.16
CA PHE A 269 -3.32 7.33 -10.18
C PHE A 269 -2.38 8.12 -9.27
N SER A 270 -2.85 9.14 -8.53
CA SER A 270 -2.01 9.73 -7.47
C SER A 270 -1.70 8.66 -6.44
N GLU A 271 -0.45 8.61 -5.99
CA GLU A 271 0.08 7.64 -5.03
C GLU A 271 0.19 8.29 -3.64
N SER A 272 -0.78 9.15 -3.29
CA SER A 272 -0.82 9.79 -1.99
C SER A 272 -0.84 8.76 -0.86
N ASN A 273 0.04 8.97 0.12
CA ASN A 273 0.25 8.12 1.29
C ASN A 273 -0.97 8.04 2.22
N SER A 274 -0.93 7.13 3.18
CA SER A 274 -1.93 6.96 4.23
C SER A 274 -3.37 6.71 3.71
N ARG A 275 -3.51 6.01 2.58
CA ARG A 275 -4.79 5.67 1.94
C ARG A 275 -5.05 4.18 1.87
N PHE A 276 -6.34 3.83 1.95
CA PHE A 276 -6.85 2.46 1.95
C PHE A 276 -8.17 2.37 1.19
N VAL A 277 -8.40 1.25 0.50
CA VAL A 277 -9.71 0.85 0.01
C VAL A 277 -10.27 -0.21 0.96
N VAL A 278 -11.52 -0.04 1.39
CA VAL A 278 -12.14 -0.86 2.42
C VAL A 278 -13.50 -1.36 1.94
N GLU A 279 -13.75 -2.65 2.09
CA GLU A 279 -15.07 -3.25 1.91
C GLU A 279 -15.76 -3.42 3.26
N ILE A 280 -17.03 -3.05 3.35
CA ILE A 280 -17.88 -3.33 4.51
C ILE A 280 -19.22 -3.91 4.04
N ARG A 281 -19.88 -4.64 4.94
CA ARG A 281 -21.26 -5.06 4.69
C ARG A 281 -22.25 -3.90 4.90
N PRO A 282 -23.36 -3.84 4.16
CA PRO A 282 -24.34 -2.76 4.28
C PRO A 282 -24.90 -2.60 5.71
N GLU A 283 -25.11 -3.71 6.44
CA GLU A 283 -25.59 -3.66 7.82
C GLU A 283 -24.62 -2.97 8.79
N HIS A 284 -23.33 -2.88 8.44
CA HIS A 284 -22.31 -2.21 9.23
C HIS A 284 -22.09 -0.75 8.83
N GLN A 285 -22.77 -0.24 7.79
CA GLN A 285 -22.53 1.10 7.24
C GLN A 285 -22.53 2.19 8.32
N LYS A 286 -23.62 2.28 9.09
CA LYS A 286 -23.78 3.30 10.14
C LYS A 286 -22.69 3.20 11.21
N GLN A 287 -22.30 1.99 11.58
CA GLN A 287 -21.25 1.76 12.58
C GLN A 287 -19.88 2.19 12.02
N PHE A 288 -19.58 1.81 10.78
CA PHE A 288 -18.33 2.19 10.12
C PHE A 288 -18.19 3.71 10.02
N GLU A 289 -19.21 4.40 9.50
CA GLU A 289 -19.20 5.85 9.31
C GLU A 289 -19.03 6.61 10.63
N GLU A 290 -19.61 6.12 11.73
CA GLU A 290 -19.40 6.70 13.07
C GLU A 290 -17.96 6.52 13.57
N LEU A 291 -17.32 5.38 13.29
CA LEU A 291 -15.94 5.09 13.69
C LEU A 291 -14.92 5.93 12.92
N VAL A 292 -15.19 6.22 11.65
CA VAL A 292 -14.28 6.95 10.75
C VAL A 292 -14.64 8.43 10.58
N LYS A 293 -15.63 8.96 11.31
CA LYS A 293 -16.14 10.34 11.15
C LYS A 293 -15.08 11.45 11.25
N ASP A 294 -14.01 11.17 12.00
CA ASP A 294 -12.95 12.14 12.30
C ASP A 294 -11.74 12.02 11.35
N ILE A 295 -11.82 11.17 10.33
CA ILE A 295 -10.78 11.00 9.29
C ILE A 295 -11.39 11.16 7.88
N PRO A 296 -10.59 11.54 6.87
CA PRO A 296 -11.05 11.58 5.48
C PRO A 296 -11.56 10.20 5.03
N CYS A 297 -12.83 10.12 4.66
CA CYS A 297 -13.46 8.89 4.20
C CYS A 297 -14.58 9.20 3.21
N GLY A 298 -14.72 8.38 2.17
CA GLY A 298 -15.75 8.52 1.14
C GLY A 298 -16.29 7.19 0.66
N LEU A 299 -17.62 7.08 0.56
CA LEU A 299 -18.30 5.91 -0.01
C LEU A 299 -18.14 5.94 -1.53
N LEU A 300 -17.25 5.12 -2.08
CA LEU A 300 -16.95 5.09 -3.50
C LEU A 300 -18.05 4.40 -4.31
N GLY A 301 -18.63 3.33 -3.76
CA GLY A 301 -19.64 2.54 -4.46
C GLY A 301 -19.79 1.15 -3.85
N GLU A 302 -19.90 0.12 -4.69
CA GLU A 302 -20.30 -1.22 -4.27
C GLU A 302 -19.67 -2.34 -5.10
N VAL A 303 -19.62 -3.53 -4.50
CA VAL A 303 -19.23 -4.77 -5.14
C VAL A 303 -20.38 -5.32 -5.98
N THR A 304 -20.08 -5.86 -7.16
CA THR A 304 -21.09 -6.39 -8.08
C THR A 304 -20.81 -7.83 -8.50
N THR A 305 -21.87 -8.52 -8.93
CA THR A 305 -21.77 -9.89 -9.47
C THR A 305 -21.16 -9.94 -10.86
N GLU A 306 -21.32 -8.88 -11.65
CA GLU A 306 -20.78 -8.79 -13.01
C GLU A 306 -19.26 -8.60 -12.92
N PRO A 307 -18.41 -9.36 -13.63
CA PRO A 307 -16.96 -9.33 -13.47
C PRO A 307 -16.32 -8.12 -14.19
N LEU A 308 -16.83 -6.92 -13.92
CA LEU A 308 -16.36 -5.66 -14.49
C LEU A 308 -15.89 -4.71 -13.39
N LEU A 309 -14.73 -4.08 -13.60
CA LEU A 309 -14.34 -2.88 -12.88
C LEU A 309 -14.88 -1.67 -13.64
N LYS A 310 -15.89 -1.01 -13.05
CA LYS A 310 -16.53 0.19 -13.61
C LYS A 310 -16.20 1.37 -12.71
N ILE A 311 -15.50 2.37 -13.25
CA ILE A 311 -15.22 3.62 -12.53
C ILE A 311 -15.82 4.79 -13.29
N TYR A 312 -16.71 5.53 -12.63
CA TYR A 312 -17.29 6.77 -13.12
C TYR A 312 -16.43 7.96 -12.71
N GLY A 313 -16.07 8.80 -13.68
CA GLY A 313 -15.30 10.02 -13.44
C GLY A 313 -16.12 11.13 -12.78
N LEU A 314 -15.47 12.27 -12.53
CA LEU A 314 -16.06 13.46 -11.91
C LEU A 314 -17.32 13.99 -12.62
N ASN A 315 -17.45 13.74 -13.93
CA ASN A 315 -18.61 14.11 -14.74
C ASN A 315 -19.67 13.00 -14.87
N LYS A 316 -19.59 11.95 -14.03
CA LYS A 316 -20.47 10.77 -14.03
C LYS A 316 -20.44 9.94 -15.32
N LYS A 317 -19.43 10.12 -16.18
CA LYS A 317 -19.21 9.24 -17.34
C LYS A 317 -18.23 8.13 -16.96
N PRO A 318 -18.39 6.92 -17.51
CA PRO A 318 -17.42 5.85 -17.28
C PRO A 318 -16.05 6.27 -17.84
N VAL A 319 -15.02 6.12 -17.02
CA VAL A 319 -13.60 6.32 -17.40
C VAL A 319 -12.81 5.01 -17.39
N ILE A 320 -13.31 4.00 -16.67
CA ILE A 320 -12.86 2.60 -16.73
C ILE A 320 -14.12 1.74 -16.82
N ASN A 321 -14.12 0.76 -17.73
CA ASN A 321 -15.15 -0.26 -17.85
C ASN A 321 -14.51 -1.52 -18.44
N GLU A 322 -13.76 -2.24 -17.61
CA GLU A 322 -12.90 -3.33 -18.04
C GLU A 322 -13.26 -4.64 -17.34
N ASN A 323 -13.02 -5.75 -18.01
CA ASN A 323 -13.19 -7.08 -17.42
C ASN A 323 -12.08 -7.36 -16.41
N ILE A 324 -12.44 -7.83 -15.21
CA ILE A 324 -11.46 -8.09 -14.15
C ILE A 324 -10.46 -9.19 -14.52
N TYR A 325 -10.84 -10.13 -15.39
CA TYR A 325 -9.94 -11.18 -15.87
C TYR A 325 -8.93 -10.63 -16.87
N ASP A 326 -9.32 -9.70 -17.74
CA ASP A 326 -8.38 -9.05 -18.67
C ASP A 326 -7.37 -8.18 -17.89
N LEU A 327 -7.83 -7.49 -16.84
CA LEU A 327 -6.96 -6.76 -15.91
C LEU A 327 -5.97 -7.69 -15.21
N LYS A 328 -6.45 -8.83 -14.73
CA LYS A 328 -5.60 -9.85 -14.08
C LYS A 328 -4.56 -10.42 -15.04
N GLU A 329 -4.97 -10.75 -16.26
CA GLU A 329 -4.05 -11.23 -17.29
C GLU A 329 -2.98 -10.18 -17.59
N ALA A 330 -3.35 -8.90 -17.73
CA ALA A 330 -2.40 -7.81 -17.92
C ALA A 330 -1.41 -7.68 -16.74
N TRP A 331 -1.89 -7.83 -15.50
CA TRP A 331 -1.06 -7.78 -14.29
C TRP A 331 -0.11 -8.98 -14.17
N GLN A 332 -0.59 -10.20 -14.47
CA GLN A 332 0.20 -11.43 -14.35
C GLN A 332 1.19 -11.63 -15.50
N ALA A 333 0.84 -11.22 -16.72
CA ALA A 333 1.59 -11.54 -17.93
C ALA A 333 3.06 -11.10 -17.89
N THR A 334 3.36 -9.95 -17.28
CA THR A 334 4.72 -9.40 -17.21
C THR A 334 5.73 -10.33 -16.53
N LEU A 335 5.28 -11.12 -15.54
CA LEU A 335 6.13 -12.03 -14.76
C LEU A 335 5.73 -13.52 -14.95
N ARG A 336 4.97 -13.82 -16.00
CA ARG A 336 4.59 -15.18 -16.39
C ARG A 336 5.68 -15.74 -17.30
N TRP A 337 6.70 -16.32 -16.68
CA TRP A 337 7.83 -16.97 -17.35
C TRP A 337 7.66 -18.49 -17.32
#